data_AF-A0A947QQ38-F1
#
_entry.id   AF-A0A947QQ38-F1
#
_cell.length_a   1.000
_cell.length_b   1.000
_cell.length_c   1.000
_cell.angle_alpha   90.00
_cell.angle_beta   90.00
_cell.angle_gamma   90.00
#
_symmetry.space_group_name_H-M   'P 1'
#
loop_
_entity.id
_entity.type
_entity.pdbx_description
1 polymer ?
#
loop_
_entity_poly.entity_id
_entity_poly.type
_entity_poly.pdbx_seq_one_letter_code
_entity_poly.pdbx_strand_id
1 'polypeptide(L)'
;MDNNETKNISKKPWLMGVSLIVIGVLLGVFVFSYFFPIGMSWLPARALGMDEQRDHYLMHKEHMINELLDEGEYQCCLEKPCAYCLEKTPGHGEGASCHCLEDVVNGEHPCGECMGEILEGHGNPHLTEYFAESIAEEVGEEHMEDIQQIIDEKYVEEDCEEETVCDFDLDNLDQDDE
;
A
#
# COMPACT_ATOMS: atom_id res chain seq x y z
N MET A 1 -28.80 -86.73 14.64
CA MET A 1 -27.46 -86.44 15.16
C MET A 1 -26.59 -86.31 13.94
N ASP A 2 -26.54 -85.11 13.36
CA ASP A 2 -25.87 -84.88 12.08
C ASP A 2 -24.50 -84.24 12.36
N ASN A 3 -23.46 -85.00 12.04
CA ASN A 3 -22.08 -84.62 12.25
C ASN A 3 -21.67 -83.54 11.25
N ASN A 4 -21.38 -82.35 11.77
CA ASN A 4 -20.87 -81.21 11.03
C ASN A 4 -19.40 -81.45 10.66
N GLU A 5 -19.14 -81.91 9.44
CA GLU A 5 -17.79 -81.99 8.87
C GLU A 5 -17.23 -80.58 8.64
N THR A 6 -16.38 -80.13 9.56
CA THR A 6 -15.60 -78.91 9.39
C THR A 6 -14.54 -79.12 8.31
N LYS A 7 -14.83 -78.69 7.07
CA LYS A 7 -13.83 -78.58 5.99
C LYS A 7 -12.75 -77.58 6.41
N ASN A 8 -11.57 -78.11 6.71
CA ASN A 8 -10.39 -77.35 7.08
C ASN A 8 -9.80 -76.69 5.82
N ILE A 9 -10.05 -75.39 5.63
CA ILE A 9 -9.58 -74.62 4.49
C ILE A 9 -8.09 -74.32 4.71
N SER A 10 -7.22 -75.05 4.01
CA SER A 10 -5.79 -74.76 3.90
C SER A 10 -5.59 -73.39 3.23
N LYS A 11 -5.40 -72.36 4.05
CA LYS A 11 -5.17 -70.98 3.58
C LYS A 11 -3.74 -70.90 3.03
N LYS A 12 -3.60 -70.71 1.71
CA LYS A 12 -2.31 -70.45 1.05
C LYS A 12 -1.73 -69.13 1.61
N PRO A 13 -0.51 -69.12 2.16
CA PRO A 13 0.05 -67.97 2.87
C PRO A 13 0.19 -66.71 1.97
N TRP A 14 0.33 -66.90 0.66
CA TRP A 14 0.42 -65.81 -0.30
C TRP A 14 -0.88 -65.00 -0.45
N LEU A 15 -2.05 -65.64 -0.31
CA LEU A 15 -3.34 -64.95 -0.36
C LEU A 15 -3.56 -64.03 0.86
N MET A 16 -2.93 -64.34 2.00
CA MET A 16 -3.04 -63.52 3.20
C MET A 16 -2.23 -62.21 3.08
N GLY A 17 -1.06 -62.27 2.44
CA GLY A 17 -0.22 -61.09 2.21
C GLY A 17 -0.87 -60.06 1.31
N VAL A 18 -1.50 -60.49 0.21
CA VAL A 18 -2.19 -59.58 -0.74
C VAL A 18 -3.35 -58.86 -0.07
N SER A 19 -4.12 -59.56 0.78
CA SER A 19 -5.26 -58.96 1.48
C SER A 19 -4.85 -57.85 2.44
N LEU A 20 -3.71 -57.97 3.13
CA LEU A 20 -3.24 -56.95 4.07
C LEU A 20 -2.77 -55.67 3.36
N ILE A 21 -2.16 -55.81 2.18
CA ILE A 21 -1.73 -54.66 1.37
C ILE A 21 -2.95 -53.87 0.88
N VAL A 22 -3.98 -54.57 0.37
CA VAL A 22 -5.21 -53.91 -0.12
C VAL A 22 -5.94 -53.17 1.01
N ILE A 23 -6.04 -53.78 2.19
CA ILE A 23 -6.64 -53.13 3.36
C ILE A 23 -5.83 -51.90 3.79
N GLY A 24 -4.49 -51.99 3.79
CA GLY A 24 -3.62 -50.86 4.12
C GLY A 24 -3.78 -49.67 3.18
N VAL A 25 -3.88 -49.91 1.87
CA VAL A 25 -4.11 -48.85 0.87
C VAL A 25 -5.48 -48.20 1.05
N LEU A 26 -6.54 -49.00 1.26
CA LEU A 26 -7.89 -48.47 1.46
C LEU A 26 -7.99 -47.63 2.73
N LEU A 27 -7.38 -48.06 3.83
CA LEU A 27 -7.31 -47.28 5.07
C LEU A 27 -6.48 -46.01 4.88
N GLY A 28 -5.36 -46.08 4.15
CA GLY A 28 -4.54 -44.90 3.84
C GLY A 28 -5.31 -43.83 3.06
N VAL A 29 -6.05 -44.22 2.02
CA VAL A 29 -6.88 -43.29 1.23
C VAL A 29 -8.00 -42.70 2.09
N PHE A 30 -8.63 -43.51 2.95
CA PHE A 30 -9.71 -43.04 3.82
C PHE A 30 -9.22 -42.03 4.87
N VAL A 31 -8.08 -42.30 5.52
CA VAL A 31 -7.46 -41.38 6.48
C VAL A 31 -6.98 -40.12 5.77
N PHE A 32 -6.35 -40.24 4.60
CA PHE A 32 -5.92 -39.08 3.81
C PHE A 32 -7.11 -38.20 3.41
N SER A 33 -8.22 -38.78 2.98
CA SER A 33 -9.44 -38.03 2.64
C SER A 33 -10.09 -37.35 3.84
N TYR A 34 -9.94 -37.90 5.06
CA TYR A 34 -10.48 -37.31 6.28
C TYR A 34 -9.59 -36.18 6.83
N PHE A 35 -8.27 -36.33 6.75
CA PHE A 35 -7.31 -35.36 7.28
C PHE A 35 -6.94 -34.26 6.29
N PHE A 36 -6.97 -34.55 4.99
CA PHE A 36 -6.84 -33.57 3.92
C PHE A 36 -8.19 -33.39 3.25
N PRO A 37 -9.05 -32.47 3.73
CA PRO A 37 -10.20 -32.05 2.96
C PRO A 37 -9.67 -31.46 1.64
N ILE A 38 -9.84 -32.20 0.53
CA ILE A 38 -9.54 -31.79 -0.86
C ILE A 38 -10.53 -30.69 -1.32
N GLY A 39 -11.03 -29.87 -0.39
CA GLY A 39 -12.20 -29.01 -0.55
C GLY A 39 -11.96 -27.51 -0.39
N MET A 40 -10.72 -27.02 -0.27
CA MET A 40 -10.53 -25.58 0.04
C MET A 40 -9.26 -24.93 -0.53
N SER A 41 -8.86 -25.28 -1.76
CA SER A 41 -7.77 -24.55 -2.46
C SER A 41 -8.02 -24.29 -3.95
N TRP A 42 -9.22 -24.62 -4.45
CA TRP A 42 -9.65 -24.34 -5.84
C TRP A 42 -10.76 -23.30 -5.95
N LEU A 43 -11.12 -22.65 -4.84
CA LEU A 43 -11.86 -21.39 -4.92
C LEU A 43 -10.87 -20.36 -5.46
N PRO A 44 -11.12 -19.71 -6.61
CA PRO A 44 -10.31 -18.57 -7.00
C PRO A 44 -10.40 -17.61 -5.82
N ALA A 45 -9.25 -17.30 -5.20
CA ALA A 45 -9.16 -16.15 -4.32
C ALA A 45 -9.84 -15.04 -5.12
N ARG A 46 -10.98 -14.54 -4.61
CA ARG A 46 -11.66 -13.42 -5.26
C ARG A 46 -10.59 -12.36 -5.32
N ALA A 47 -10.09 -12.11 -6.53
CA ALA A 47 -9.22 -11.00 -6.77
C ALA A 47 -10.05 -9.81 -6.29
N LEU A 48 -9.72 -9.28 -5.11
CA LEU A 48 -10.25 -8.01 -4.65
C LEU A 48 -10.12 -7.09 -5.85
N GLY A 49 -11.20 -6.40 -6.21
CA GLY A 49 -11.16 -5.48 -7.33
C GLY A 49 -9.95 -4.55 -7.14
N MET A 50 -9.29 -4.15 -8.22
CA MET A 50 -8.13 -3.26 -8.11
C MET A 50 -8.46 -2.01 -7.29
N ASP A 51 -9.72 -1.55 -7.36
CA ASP A 51 -10.25 -0.44 -6.56
C ASP A 51 -10.25 -0.75 -5.06
N GLU A 52 -10.66 -1.95 -4.64
CA GLU A 52 -10.66 -2.36 -3.23
C GLU A 52 -9.24 -2.52 -2.68
N GLN A 53 -8.28 -2.94 -3.51
CA GLN A 53 -6.86 -2.97 -3.14
C GLN A 53 -6.29 -1.54 -3.02
N ARG A 54 -6.69 -0.64 -3.90
CA ARG A 54 -6.30 0.78 -3.85
C ARG A 54 -6.82 1.44 -2.59
N ASP A 55 -8.10 1.26 -2.25
CA ASP A 55 -8.71 1.86 -1.07
C ASP A 55 -8.06 1.36 0.23
N HIS A 56 -7.75 0.06 0.29
CA HIS A 56 -7.03 -0.52 1.42
C HIS A 56 -5.61 0.07 1.54
N TYR A 57 -4.92 0.31 0.43
CA TYR A 57 -3.62 0.95 0.43
C TYR A 57 -3.71 2.42 0.91
N LEU A 58 -4.70 3.19 0.43
CA LEU A 58 -4.90 4.58 0.84
C LEU A 58 -5.20 4.70 2.33
N MET A 59 -6.11 3.87 2.86
CA MET A 59 -6.43 3.84 4.28
C MET A 59 -5.21 3.50 5.14
N HIS A 60 -4.40 2.53 4.69
CA HIS A 60 -3.18 2.16 5.43
C HIS A 60 -2.13 3.27 5.38
N LYS A 61 -1.97 3.93 4.23
CA LYS A 61 -1.11 5.11 4.05
C LYS A 61 -1.52 6.22 5.02
N GLU A 62 -2.79 6.60 5.05
CA GLU A 62 -3.30 7.65 5.95
C GLU A 62 -3.06 7.32 7.43
N HIS A 63 -3.25 6.05 7.82
CA HIS A 63 -2.99 5.64 9.20
C HIS A 63 -1.52 5.83 9.60
N MET A 64 -0.57 5.38 8.76
CA MET A 64 0.86 5.55 9.02
C MET A 64 1.27 7.02 9.12
N ILE A 65 0.74 7.87 8.23
CA ILE A 65 1.05 9.30 8.23
C ILE A 65 0.57 9.96 9.53
N ASN A 66 -0.64 9.63 9.97
CA ASN A 66 -1.17 10.17 11.23
C ASN A 66 -0.36 9.72 12.45
N GLU A 67 0.09 8.46 12.48
CA GLU A 67 0.96 7.94 13.54
C GLU A 67 2.30 8.71 13.58
N LEU A 68 2.94 8.91 12.43
CA LEU A 68 4.20 9.66 12.34
C LEU A 68 4.04 11.16 12.62
N LEU A 69 2.90 11.76 12.26
CA LEU A 69 2.56 13.13 12.62
C LEU A 69 2.41 13.29 14.13
N ASP A 70 1.73 12.35 14.79
CA ASP A 70 1.56 12.33 16.26
C ASP A 70 2.90 12.18 16.98
N GLU A 71 3.84 11.43 16.39
CA GLU A 71 5.21 11.27 16.90
C GLU A 71 6.14 12.44 16.53
N GLY A 72 5.70 13.34 15.64
CA GLY A 72 6.50 14.46 15.13
C GLY A 72 7.61 14.03 14.15
N GLU A 73 7.57 12.79 13.68
CA GLU A 73 8.53 12.19 12.73
C GLU A 73 8.13 12.43 11.27
N TYR A 74 7.00 13.13 11.03
CA TYR A 74 6.51 13.47 9.70
C TYR A 74 6.59 14.97 9.41
N GLN A 75 7.61 15.38 8.68
CA GLN A 75 7.87 16.77 8.29
C GLN A 75 8.08 16.85 6.77
N CYS A 76 7.00 16.69 6.00
CA CYS A 76 7.03 16.76 4.55
C CYS A 76 7.01 18.21 4.05
N CYS A 77 7.74 18.48 2.97
CA CYS A 77 7.76 19.79 2.30
C CYS A 77 6.61 20.00 1.29
N LEU A 78 5.75 18.98 1.10
CA LEU A 78 4.57 19.02 0.24
C LEU A 78 3.26 19.12 1.04
N GLU A 79 2.19 19.57 0.41
CA GLU A 79 0.84 19.52 1.01
C GLU A 79 0.34 18.07 1.21
N LYS A 80 0.72 17.19 0.27
CA LYS A 80 0.36 15.77 0.31
C LYS A 80 1.61 14.90 0.43
N PRO A 81 1.54 13.81 1.21
CA PRO A 81 2.61 12.84 1.33
C PRO A 81 3.07 12.28 -0.01
N CYS A 82 4.35 12.52 -0.35
CA CYS A 82 5.00 11.84 -1.47
C CYS A 82 5.14 10.34 -1.18
N ALA A 83 5.15 9.51 -2.23
CA ALA A 83 5.39 8.08 -2.11
C ALA A 83 6.78 7.80 -1.53
N TYR A 84 7.75 8.65 -1.85
CA TYR A 84 9.11 8.53 -1.34
C TYR A 84 9.17 8.58 0.19
N CYS A 85 8.55 9.55 0.86
CA CYS A 85 8.53 9.61 2.33
C CYS A 85 7.86 8.40 3.01
N LEU A 86 7.07 7.62 2.26
CA LEU A 86 6.45 6.38 2.77
C LEU A 86 7.25 5.12 2.46
N GLU A 87 8.00 5.13 1.36
CA GLU A 87 8.71 3.94 0.86
C GLU A 87 10.20 3.95 1.23
N LYS A 88 10.84 5.13 1.24
CA LYS A 88 12.27 5.33 1.42
C LYS A 88 12.59 6.70 2.00
N THR A 89 13.28 6.74 3.12
CA THR A 89 14.01 7.94 3.56
C THR A 89 15.30 8.08 2.74
N PRO A 90 15.49 9.10 1.88
CA PRO A 90 16.78 9.33 1.24
C PRO A 90 17.63 10.20 2.18
N GLY A 91 18.84 9.77 2.51
CA GLY A 91 19.74 10.43 3.48
C GLY A 91 19.68 9.86 4.91
N HIS A 92 18.64 9.11 5.29
CA HIS A 92 18.28 8.86 6.70
C HIS A 92 18.00 7.39 7.11
N GLY A 93 18.68 6.39 6.54
CA GLY A 93 18.62 4.99 7.04
C GLY A 93 17.28 4.27 6.81
N GLU A 94 17.12 3.03 7.32
CA GLU A 94 15.83 2.31 7.25
C GLU A 94 14.84 2.91 8.27
N GLY A 95 13.74 3.51 7.84
CA GLY A 95 12.70 3.98 8.76
C GLY A 95 11.72 4.98 8.16
N ALA A 96 10.48 4.95 8.65
CA ALA A 96 9.32 5.69 8.17
C ALA A 96 9.31 7.20 8.56
N SER A 97 10.46 7.82 8.85
CA SER A 97 10.49 9.26 9.16
C SER A 97 10.59 10.10 7.88
N CYS A 98 10.20 11.37 7.91
CA CYS A 98 10.31 12.28 6.77
C CYS A 98 10.81 13.63 7.31
N HIS A 99 12.03 14.03 6.94
CA HIS A 99 12.67 15.26 7.43
C HIS A 99 12.91 16.30 6.31
N CYS A 100 12.27 16.13 5.15
CA CYS A 100 12.47 17.01 3.98
C CYS A 100 12.18 18.48 4.25
N LEU A 101 11.35 18.79 5.26
CA LEU A 101 11.16 20.16 5.73
C LEU A 101 12.47 20.78 6.24
N GLU A 102 13.21 20.06 7.09
CA GLU A 102 14.48 20.54 7.65
C GLU A 102 15.52 20.72 6.54
N ASP A 103 15.60 19.74 5.63
CA ASP A 103 16.50 19.79 4.47
C ASP A 103 16.24 21.06 3.64
N VAL A 104 14.98 21.28 3.23
CA VAL A 104 14.59 22.45 2.42
C VAL A 104 14.89 23.76 3.12
N VAL A 105 14.58 23.89 4.42
CA VAL A 105 14.84 25.11 5.19
C VAL A 105 16.35 25.36 5.38
N ASN A 106 17.17 24.31 5.36
CA ASN A 106 18.63 24.43 5.41
C ASN A 106 19.28 24.62 4.03
N GLY A 107 18.49 24.71 2.96
CA GLY A 107 18.98 24.82 1.58
C GLY A 107 19.51 23.50 1.00
N GLU A 108 19.21 22.36 1.62
CA GLU A 108 19.53 21.03 1.09
C GLU A 108 18.40 20.55 0.16
N HIS A 109 18.76 19.88 -0.94
CA HIS A 109 17.79 19.51 -1.96
C HIS A 109 16.76 18.49 -1.46
N PRO A 110 15.47 18.67 -1.78
CA PRO A 110 14.47 17.65 -1.47
C PRO A 110 14.59 16.47 -2.45
N CYS A 111 13.93 15.36 -2.14
CA CYS A 111 13.94 14.20 -3.03
C CYS A 111 13.34 14.52 -4.41
N GLY A 112 13.67 13.73 -5.43
CA GLY A 112 13.25 14.00 -6.81
C GLY A 112 11.73 14.04 -7.03
N GLU A 113 10.95 13.30 -6.23
CA GLU A 113 9.48 13.40 -6.27
C GLU A 113 8.99 14.75 -5.74
N CYS A 114 9.53 15.18 -4.59
CA CYS A 114 9.19 16.48 -4.02
C CYS A 114 9.61 17.64 -4.94
N MET A 115 10.78 17.60 -5.57
CA MET A 115 11.18 18.63 -6.54
C MET A 115 10.17 18.78 -7.68
N GLY A 116 9.70 17.65 -8.25
CA GLY A 116 8.70 17.66 -9.31
C GLY A 116 7.39 18.30 -8.86
N GLU A 117 6.84 17.84 -7.73
CA GLU A 117 5.59 18.37 -7.16
C GLU A 117 5.71 19.86 -6.78
N ILE A 118 6.86 20.29 -6.23
CA ILE A 118 7.12 21.69 -5.91
C ILE A 118 7.07 22.55 -7.19
N LEU A 119 7.75 22.14 -8.26
CA LEU A 119 7.75 22.85 -9.54
C LEU A 119 6.39 22.81 -10.27
N GLU A 120 5.52 21.88 -9.89
CA GLU A 120 4.13 21.81 -10.37
C GLU A 120 3.17 22.69 -9.56
N GLY A 121 3.56 23.16 -8.36
CA GLY A 121 2.73 23.99 -7.48
C GLY A 121 2.03 23.20 -6.35
N HIS A 122 2.56 22.04 -5.97
CA HIS A 122 2.01 21.16 -4.94
C HIS A 122 2.87 21.07 -3.66
N GLY A 123 3.90 21.92 -3.57
CA GLY A 123 4.69 22.16 -2.37
C GLY A 123 3.90 22.90 -1.30
N ASN A 124 4.39 22.88 -0.07
CA ASN A 124 3.82 23.67 1.02
C ASN A 124 4.04 25.19 0.75
N PRO A 125 2.97 26.00 0.59
CA PRO A 125 3.11 27.43 0.28
C PRO A 125 3.87 28.26 1.32
N HIS A 126 4.00 27.77 2.55
CA HIS A 126 4.78 28.43 3.60
C HIS A 126 6.29 28.25 3.45
N LEU A 127 6.74 27.40 2.54
CA LEU A 127 8.16 27.11 2.29
C LEU A 127 8.66 27.68 0.96
N THR A 128 7.81 28.43 0.26
CA THR A 128 8.09 28.97 -1.08
C THR A 128 9.43 29.72 -1.16
N GLU A 129 9.79 30.46 -0.11
CA GLU A 129 11.06 31.21 -0.04
C GLU A 129 12.31 30.32 0.01
N TYR A 130 12.18 29.04 0.37
CA TYR A 130 13.27 28.08 0.49
C TYR A 130 13.40 27.14 -0.72
N PHE A 131 12.37 27.04 -1.56
CA PHE A 131 12.33 26.06 -2.64
C PHE A 131 13.38 26.31 -3.72
N ALA A 132 13.58 27.55 -4.12
CA ALA A 132 14.53 27.83 -5.19
C ALA A 132 15.97 27.48 -4.77
N GLU A 133 16.37 27.88 -3.56
CA GLU A 133 17.71 27.63 -3.03
C GLU A 133 17.97 26.13 -2.88
N SER A 134 17.05 25.40 -2.24
CA SER A 134 17.19 23.96 -2.04
C SER A 134 17.23 23.18 -3.36
N ILE A 135 16.43 23.54 -4.36
CA ILE A 135 16.46 22.87 -5.67
C ILE A 135 17.76 23.22 -6.44
N ALA A 136 18.23 24.46 -6.35
CA ALA A 136 19.45 24.91 -7.02
C ALA A 136 20.71 24.22 -6.48
N GLU A 137 20.71 23.73 -5.24
CA GLU A 137 21.82 22.97 -4.66
C GLU A 137 22.16 21.70 -5.48
N GLU A 138 21.16 20.96 -5.94
CA GLU A 138 21.34 19.74 -6.76
C GLU A 138 21.38 20.04 -8.27
N VAL A 139 20.56 21.00 -8.74
CA VAL A 139 20.42 21.29 -10.17
C VAL A 139 21.51 22.23 -10.70
N GLY A 140 22.09 23.05 -9.83
CA GLY A 140 23.13 24.03 -10.14
C GLY A 140 22.68 25.47 -9.87
N GLU A 141 23.54 26.23 -9.19
CA GLU A 141 23.36 27.65 -8.85
C GLU A 141 23.08 28.55 -10.06
N GLU A 142 23.57 28.19 -11.25
CA GLU A 142 23.27 28.92 -12.49
C GLU A 142 21.79 28.91 -12.87
N HIS A 143 20.99 28.00 -12.31
CA HIS A 143 19.56 27.88 -12.56
C HIS A 143 18.69 28.54 -11.47
N MET A 144 19.30 29.12 -10.43
CA MET A 144 18.58 29.70 -9.30
C MET A 144 17.54 30.75 -9.72
N GLU A 145 17.90 31.66 -10.63
CA GLU A 145 16.98 32.70 -11.13
C GLU A 145 15.80 32.09 -11.91
N ASP A 146 16.06 31.08 -12.76
CA ASP A 146 15.02 30.40 -13.54
C ASP A 146 14.07 29.61 -12.63
N ILE A 147 14.61 28.93 -11.61
CA ILE A 147 13.84 28.17 -10.63
C ILE A 147 12.98 29.12 -9.80
N GLN A 148 13.56 30.22 -9.28
CA GLN A 148 12.82 31.22 -8.52
C GLN A 148 11.66 31.78 -9.34
N GLN A 149 11.88 32.08 -10.63
CA GLN A 149 10.81 32.53 -11.51
C GLN A 149 9.67 31.49 -11.62
N ILE A 150 9.99 30.20 -11.77
CA ILE A 150 8.97 29.13 -11.82
C ILE A 150 8.20 29.08 -10.50
N ILE A 151 8.89 29.13 -9.36
CA ILE A 151 8.26 29.12 -8.04
C ILE A 151 7.34 30.34 -7.88
N ASP A 152 7.80 31.54 -8.23
CA ASP A 152 6.99 32.75 -8.18
C ASP A 152 5.74 32.62 -9.05
N GLU A 153 5.84 32.04 -10.24
CA GLU A 153 4.70 31.80 -11.14
C GLU A 153 3.71 30.75 -10.60
N LYS A 154 4.17 29.78 -9.81
CA LYS A 154 3.36 28.67 -9.29
C LYS A 154 2.70 28.97 -7.96
N TYR A 155 3.35 29.76 -7.12
CA TYR A 155 2.92 30.11 -5.77
C TYR A 155 2.61 31.60 -5.65
N VAL A 156 2.22 32.25 -6.76
CA VAL A 156 1.61 33.58 -6.68
C VAL A 156 0.52 33.48 -5.62
N GLU A 157 0.66 34.26 -4.53
CA GLU A 157 -0.47 34.48 -3.66
C GLU A 157 -1.53 35.09 -4.57
N GLU A 158 -2.51 34.29 -4.98
CA GLU A 158 -3.80 34.85 -5.34
C GLU A 158 -4.22 35.55 -4.05
N ASP A 159 -3.86 36.82 -3.95
CA ASP A 159 -4.55 37.81 -3.16
C ASP A 159 -6.01 37.53 -3.49
N CYS A 160 -6.64 36.71 -2.64
CA CYS A 160 -8.06 36.54 -2.62
C CYS A 160 -8.54 37.95 -2.28
N GLU A 161 -8.73 38.77 -3.30
CA GLU A 161 -9.50 39.99 -3.19
C GLU A 161 -10.79 39.52 -2.52
N GLU A 162 -10.92 39.93 -1.26
CA GLU A 162 -11.89 39.55 -0.27
C GLU A 162 -13.29 39.99 -0.72
N GLU A 163 -13.80 39.56 -1.88
CA GLU A 163 -15.13 39.93 -2.37
C GLU A 163 -15.66 39.16 -3.60
N THR A 164 -15.30 37.89 -3.80
CA THR A 164 -16.18 37.01 -4.58
C THR A 164 -16.38 35.69 -3.87
N VAL A 165 -17.49 35.66 -3.15
CA VAL A 165 -18.28 34.48 -2.79
C VAL A 165 -18.06 33.41 -3.86
N CYS A 166 -17.34 32.35 -3.51
CA CYS A 166 -17.48 31.09 -4.20
C CYS A 166 -18.93 30.67 -3.96
N ASP A 167 -19.83 31.03 -4.87
CA ASP A 167 -21.17 30.44 -4.99
C ASP A 167 -20.93 28.95 -5.28
N PHE A 168 -20.62 28.21 -4.22
CA PHE A 168 -20.81 26.78 -4.17
C PHE A 168 -22.33 26.62 -4.10
N ASP A 169 -22.95 26.53 -5.28
CA ASP A 169 -24.37 26.28 -5.48
C ASP A 169 -24.80 25.03 -4.68
N LEU A 170 -25.16 25.23 -3.42
CA LEU A 170 -25.80 24.22 -2.55
C LEU A 170 -27.27 24.00 -2.93
N ASP A 171 -27.78 24.71 -3.93
CA ASP A 171 -29.19 24.63 -4.36
C ASP A 171 -29.50 23.38 -5.21
N ASN A 172 -28.55 22.46 -5.42
CA ASN A 172 -28.75 21.23 -6.21
C ASN A 172 -28.83 19.92 -5.39
N LEU A 173 -29.05 19.98 -4.07
CA LEU A 173 -29.18 18.76 -3.24
C LEU A 173 -30.59 18.40 -2.77
N ASP A 174 -31.65 19.07 -3.24
CA ASP A 174 -33.03 18.73 -2.88
C ASP A 174 -33.98 18.68 -4.09
N GLN A 175 -33.67 17.89 -5.12
CA GLN A 175 -34.70 17.43 -6.07
C GLN A 175 -34.39 16.00 -6.50
N ASP A 176 -34.90 15.04 -5.73
CA ASP A 176 -35.41 13.76 -6.24
C ASP A 176 -36.23 13.07 -5.12
N ASP A 177 -37.45 13.58 -4.92
CA ASP A 177 -38.57 12.80 -4.38
C ASP A 177 -39.62 12.70 -5.51
N GLU A 178 -39.74 11.52 -6.14
CA GLU A 178 -41.02 10.89 -6.56
C GLU A 178 -40.84 9.44 -7.06
#